data_AF-A0AA41SAC7-F1
#
_entry.id   AF-A0AA41SAC7-F1
#
_cell.length_a   1.000
_cell.length_b   1.000
_cell.length_c   1.000
_cell.angle_alpha   90.00
_cell.angle_beta   90.00
_cell.angle_gamma   90.00
#
_symmetry.space_group_name_H-M   'P 1'
#
loop_
_entity.id
_entity.type
_entity.pdbx_description
1 polymer ?
#
loop_
_entity_poly.entity_id
_entity_poly.type
_entity_poly.pdbx_seq_one_letter_code
_entity_poly.pdbx_strand_id
1 'polypeptide(L)'
;MYDCLNKLYMSILCGEFKWNYNPRWSYYHSIAKEVHSMSKIFKEKQLILMDDIFQRSYMVAILIMFSNASDENYQWLLEYKNSMDYDFRESFVSNMFHGVQYTNGTRQRILIDRSQLLTTSFDEFACVNSKLHFNGIEVEFKGEMATGSGVFREWIFLVCQALFDPDNSLFLACPSDRRRFFPNPVTMDMRQLDYFTFSGRMVALALKYKVQVGIAFDSVFFKQLSGEVISWEDICYADPFLYNSCKKILEMDADFVDSDVMALTFVTEIEEFVGNKKIVELCRGGSSIAVNSKNREEYIKLLIHHSYVKPISEKVAFFARGFGEILREEPLQRIFFRCLELKDLDLMLHGNDQAISVKEWRVHTDYSGYEESDEQICWFWKDFLLYHLSCTSTRHRSLAITCLHPIHASMSWFFRNTHL
;
A
#
# COMPACT_ATOMS: atom_id res chain seq x y z
N MET A 1 -14.80 24.71 24.86
CA MET A 1 -14.26 23.69 23.94
C MET A 1 -12.76 23.49 24.15
N TYR A 2 -11.94 24.52 23.98
CA TYR A 2 -10.49 24.47 24.26
C TYR A 2 -10.17 24.02 25.70
N ASP A 3 -10.84 24.57 26.71
CA ASP A 3 -10.67 24.12 28.11
C ASP A 3 -11.11 22.67 28.35
N CYS A 4 -12.11 22.18 27.61
CA CYS A 4 -12.53 20.78 27.68
C CYS A 4 -11.44 19.87 27.10
N LEU A 5 -10.90 20.21 25.93
CA LEU A 5 -9.78 19.48 25.32
C LEU A 5 -8.52 19.51 26.18
N ASN A 6 -8.20 20.65 26.80
CA ASN A 6 -7.08 20.76 27.73
C ASN A 6 -7.29 19.92 28.99
N LYS A 7 -8.49 19.91 29.59
CA LYS A 7 -8.80 19.03 30.73
C LYS A 7 -8.73 17.56 30.34
N LEU A 8 -9.19 17.22 29.13
CA LEU A 8 -9.16 15.88 28.57
C LEU A 8 -7.71 15.40 28.34
N TYR A 9 -6.86 16.29 27.82
CA TYR A 9 -5.42 16.11 27.64
C TYR A 9 -4.68 15.92 28.98
N MET A 10 -4.97 16.76 29.98
CA MET A 10 -4.37 16.62 31.31
C MET A 10 -4.79 15.31 31.98
N SER A 11 -6.04 14.86 31.78
CA SER A 11 -6.51 13.56 32.28
C SER A 11 -5.81 12.37 31.63
N ILE A 12 -5.35 12.50 30.39
CA ILE A 12 -4.55 11.50 29.69
C ILE A 12 -3.13 11.46 30.25
N LEU A 13 -2.48 12.63 30.37
CA LEU A 13 -1.12 12.74 30.91
C LEU A 13 -0.99 12.23 32.34
N CYS A 14 -2.01 12.48 33.18
CA CYS A 14 -2.05 12.00 34.56
C CYS A 14 -2.25 10.48 34.69
N GLY A 15 -2.53 9.76 33.60
CA GLY A 15 -2.70 8.29 33.58
C GLY A 15 -1.40 7.47 33.56
N GLU A 16 -0.24 8.09 33.78
CA GLU A 16 1.09 7.46 33.86
C GLU A 16 1.53 6.60 32.66
N PHE A 17 1.02 6.82 31.45
CA PHE A 17 1.49 6.14 30.23
C PHE A 17 1.45 4.60 30.26
N LYS A 18 0.78 3.98 31.24
CA LYS A 18 0.58 2.53 31.28
C LYS A 18 -0.58 2.18 30.38
N TRP A 19 -0.31 1.36 29.35
CA TRP A 19 -1.27 0.75 28.42
C TRP A 19 -2.25 -0.23 29.11
N ASN A 20 -2.75 0.10 30.30
CA ASN A 20 -3.80 -0.66 30.95
C ASN A 20 -5.14 -0.09 30.48
N TYR A 21 -5.96 -0.96 29.87
CA TYR A 21 -7.32 -0.66 29.44
C TYR A 21 -8.06 0.16 30.51
N ASN A 22 -8.57 1.33 30.12
CA ASN A 22 -9.35 2.18 31.00
C ASN A 22 -10.74 2.41 30.36
N PRO A 23 -11.84 2.09 31.06
CA PRO A 23 -13.20 2.18 30.52
C PRO A 23 -13.63 3.59 30.11
N ARG A 24 -12.91 4.63 30.56
CA ARG A 24 -13.23 6.02 30.22
C ARG A 24 -12.89 6.38 28.76
N TRP A 25 -12.20 5.51 28.02
CA TRP A 25 -11.57 5.83 26.74
C TRP A 25 -12.52 5.70 25.55
N SER A 26 -13.55 4.86 25.68
CA SER A 26 -14.70 4.84 24.77
C SER A 26 -15.45 6.18 24.74
N TYR A 27 -15.47 6.92 25.86
CA TYR A 27 -16.06 8.26 25.90
C TYR A 27 -15.22 9.29 25.13
N TYR A 28 -13.91 9.08 24.94
CA TYR A 28 -13.06 10.02 24.19
C TYR A 28 -13.40 10.00 22.71
N HIS A 29 -13.64 8.82 22.14
CA HIS A 29 -14.11 8.69 20.76
C HIS A 29 -15.47 9.39 20.57
N SER A 30 -16.42 9.18 21.50
CA SER A 30 -17.71 9.88 21.49
C SER A 30 -17.56 11.41 21.65
N ILE A 31 -16.67 11.87 22.53
CA ILE A 31 -16.39 13.30 22.72
C ILE A 31 -15.75 13.90 21.46
N ALA A 32 -14.80 13.22 20.83
CA ALA A 32 -14.17 13.70 19.60
C ALA A 32 -15.17 13.81 18.44
N LYS A 33 -16.08 12.84 18.30
CA LYS A 33 -17.20 12.95 17.35
C LYS A 33 -18.10 14.13 17.63
N GLU A 34 -18.45 14.34 18.90
CA GLU A 34 -19.31 15.45 19.30
C GLU A 34 -18.62 16.79 19.06
N VAL A 35 -17.32 16.89 19.37
CA VAL A 35 -16.49 18.05 19.07
C VAL A 35 -16.39 18.28 17.57
N HIS A 36 -16.24 17.23 16.76
CA HIS A 36 -16.30 17.33 15.30
C HIS A 36 -17.66 17.84 14.81
N SER A 37 -18.77 17.27 15.31
CA SER A 37 -20.14 17.71 15.02
C SER A 37 -20.35 19.19 15.36
N MET A 38 -19.92 19.60 16.56
CA MET A 38 -19.97 21.00 17.00
C MET A 38 -19.04 21.90 16.17
N SER A 39 -17.89 21.40 15.74
CA SER A 39 -16.94 22.17 14.93
C SER A 39 -17.48 22.52 13.55
N LYS A 40 -18.35 21.68 12.96
CA LYS A 40 -19.05 21.98 11.69
C LYS A 40 -19.88 23.28 11.75
N ILE A 41 -20.31 23.67 12.95
CA ILE A 41 -21.06 24.91 13.20
C ILE A 41 -20.11 26.14 13.19
N PHE A 42 -18.84 25.95 13.53
CA PHE A 42 -17.83 27.01 13.66
C PHE A 42 -16.69 26.81 12.65
N LYS A 43 -17.00 26.93 11.35
CA LYS A 43 -16.10 26.67 10.21
C LYS A 43 -14.68 27.25 10.35
N GLU A 44 -14.53 28.47 10.87
CA GLU A 44 -13.23 29.15 11.00
C GLU A 44 -12.35 28.61 12.15
N LYS A 45 -12.93 27.99 13.17
CA LYS A 45 -12.19 27.42 14.33
C LYS A 45 -12.09 25.90 14.31
N GLN A 46 -12.77 25.25 13.37
CA GLN A 46 -12.80 23.81 13.20
C GLN A 46 -11.42 23.22 12.86
N LEU A 47 -10.70 23.84 11.91
CA LEU A 47 -9.39 23.36 11.47
C LEU A 47 -8.34 23.49 12.58
N ILE A 48 -8.27 24.66 13.25
CA ILE A 48 -7.31 24.93 14.33
C ILE A 48 -7.48 23.93 15.49
N LEU A 49 -8.72 23.68 15.90
CA LEU A 49 -9.02 22.77 17.00
C LEU A 49 -8.66 21.31 16.65
N MET A 50 -8.81 20.93 15.40
CA MET A 50 -8.55 19.57 14.93
C MET A 50 -7.07 19.35 14.68
N ASP A 51 -6.36 20.34 14.12
CA ASP A 51 -4.90 20.33 14.05
C ASP A 51 -4.29 20.17 15.45
N ASP A 52 -4.81 20.89 16.46
CA ASP A 52 -4.38 20.74 17.87
C ASP A 52 -4.63 19.33 18.44
N ILE A 53 -5.65 18.62 17.96
CA ILE A 53 -5.97 17.24 18.36
C ILE A 53 -5.06 16.25 17.63
N PHE A 54 -4.83 16.43 16.33
CA PHE A 54 -4.00 15.54 15.51
C PHE A 54 -2.50 15.72 15.77
N GLN A 55 -2.04 16.92 16.17
CA GLN A 55 -0.68 17.14 16.65
C GLN A 55 -0.38 16.40 17.97
N ARG A 56 -1.40 15.90 18.68
CA ARG A 56 -1.25 15.16 19.93
C ARG A 56 -1.38 13.67 19.64
N SER A 57 -0.24 13.04 19.34
CA SER A 57 -0.06 11.60 19.06
C SER A 57 -0.83 10.65 20.00
N TYR A 58 -1.13 11.07 21.21
CA TYR A 58 -1.87 10.26 22.16
C TYR A 58 -3.39 10.24 21.92
N MET A 59 -4.02 11.40 21.67
CA MET A 59 -5.46 11.51 21.38
C MET A 59 -5.84 10.69 20.15
N VAL A 60 -4.95 10.78 19.19
CA VAL A 60 -4.84 9.97 17.98
C VAL A 60 -4.86 8.46 18.28
N ALA A 61 -3.99 7.96 19.17
CA ALA A 61 -3.94 6.54 19.53
C ALA A 61 -5.24 6.04 20.19
N ILE A 62 -5.94 6.90 20.94
CA ILE A 62 -7.26 6.59 21.55
C ILE A 62 -8.35 6.49 20.48
N LEU A 63 -8.36 7.44 19.53
CA LEU A 63 -9.30 7.42 18.41
C LEU A 63 -9.11 6.16 17.57
N ILE A 64 -7.85 5.77 17.32
CA ILE A 64 -7.51 4.53 16.62
C ILE A 64 -7.94 3.29 17.43
N MET A 65 -7.64 3.22 18.73
CA MET A 65 -7.93 2.03 19.56
C MET A 65 -9.42 1.79 19.83
N PHE A 66 -10.23 2.84 19.91
CA PHE A 66 -11.65 2.75 20.30
C PHE A 66 -12.64 2.99 19.16
N SER A 67 -12.13 3.28 17.95
CA SER A 67 -12.94 3.16 16.74
C SER A 67 -12.95 1.69 16.34
N ASN A 68 -14.08 1.00 16.57
CA ASN A 68 -14.28 -0.34 16.03
C ASN A 68 -14.38 -0.26 14.51
N ALA A 69 -13.67 -1.18 13.81
CA ALA A 69 -13.58 -1.28 12.35
C ALA A 69 -14.93 -1.36 11.62
N SER A 70 -15.99 -1.74 12.32
CA SER A 70 -17.31 -2.04 11.77
C SER A 70 -18.29 -0.85 11.74
N ASP A 71 -17.84 0.38 11.99
CA ASP A 71 -18.74 1.51 12.23
C ASP A 71 -18.50 2.65 11.21
N GLU A 72 -19.55 3.42 10.87
CA GLU A 72 -19.54 4.58 9.93
C GLU A 72 -18.62 5.74 10.40
N ASN A 73 -17.79 5.49 11.41
CA ASN A 73 -17.07 6.43 12.24
C ASN A 73 -15.72 6.86 11.68
N TYR A 74 -15.25 6.31 10.58
CA TYR A 74 -13.97 6.69 9.99
C TYR A 74 -14.08 7.82 8.97
N GLN A 75 -15.30 8.07 8.49
CA GLN A 75 -15.50 8.99 7.37
C GLN A 75 -15.19 10.44 7.71
N TRP A 76 -15.37 10.84 8.98
CA TRP A 76 -15.00 12.18 9.44
C TRP A 76 -13.49 12.36 9.61
N LEU A 77 -12.74 11.29 9.91
CA LEU A 77 -11.27 11.33 9.97
C LEU A 77 -10.66 11.61 8.59
N LEU A 78 -11.31 11.14 7.52
CA LEU A 78 -10.89 11.42 6.14
C LEU A 78 -10.93 12.92 5.80
N GLU A 79 -11.76 13.72 6.49
CA GLU A 79 -11.79 15.19 6.31
C GLU A 79 -10.47 15.86 6.76
N TYR A 80 -9.69 15.18 7.61
CA TYR A 80 -8.44 15.70 8.19
C TYR A 80 -7.20 14.91 7.76
N LYS A 81 -7.28 14.10 6.70
CA LYS A 81 -6.17 13.32 6.13
C LYS A 81 -4.87 14.13 6.03
N ASN A 82 -4.96 15.36 5.53
CA ASN A 82 -3.80 16.23 5.29
C ASN A 82 -3.17 16.80 6.57
N SER A 83 -3.90 16.77 7.70
CA SER A 83 -3.40 17.19 9.02
C SER A 83 -2.74 16.04 9.78
N MET A 84 -2.89 14.80 9.31
CA MET A 84 -2.32 13.61 9.91
C MET A 84 -0.93 13.34 9.35
N ASP A 85 0.01 12.92 10.19
CA ASP A 85 1.34 12.48 9.75
C ASP A 85 1.33 11.01 9.24
N TYR A 86 2.45 10.59 8.66
CA TYR A 86 2.61 9.23 8.15
C TYR A 86 2.41 8.17 9.23
N ASP A 87 3.02 8.35 10.40
CA ASP A 87 2.97 7.37 11.49
C ASP A 87 1.53 7.16 11.97
N PHE A 88 0.72 8.22 12.00
CA PHE A 88 -0.71 8.13 12.26
C PHE A 88 -1.43 7.29 11.22
N ARG A 89 -1.25 7.63 9.94
CA ARG A 89 -1.98 6.99 8.85
C ARG A 89 -1.62 5.51 8.76
N GLU A 90 -0.34 5.16 8.90
CA GLU A 90 0.15 3.76 8.98
C GLU A 90 -0.46 3.01 10.16
N SER A 91 -0.42 3.59 11.36
CA SER A 91 -0.96 2.96 12.57
C SER A 91 -2.48 2.77 12.47
N PHE A 92 -3.19 3.76 11.93
CA PHE A 92 -4.63 3.72 11.75
C PHE A 92 -5.04 2.61 10.80
N VAL A 93 -4.43 2.54 9.61
CA VAL A 93 -4.76 1.48 8.64
C VAL A 93 -4.27 0.10 9.09
N SER A 94 -3.18 0.02 9.85
CA SER A 94 -2.71 -1.24 10.45
C SER A 94 -3.74 -1.85 11.40
N ASN A 95 -4.44 -1.01 12.17
CA ASN A 95 -5.51 -1.46 13.07
C ASN A 95 -6.73 -2.03 12.36
N MET A 96 -6.95 -1.68 11.09
CA MET A 96 -7.99 -2.32 10.28
C MET A 96 -7.72 -3.83 10.08
N PHE A 97 -6.47 -4.29 10.18
CA PHE A 97 -6.14 -5.72 10.15
C PHE A 97 -6.30 -6.43 11.51
N HIS A 98 -6.37 -5.67 12.62
CA HIS A 98 -6.28 -6.18 14.01
C HIS A 98 -7.62 -6.55 14.66
N GLY A 99 -8.76 -6.33 14.00
CA GLY A 99 -10.10 -6.71 14.50
C GLY A 99 -10.36 -8.22 14.68
N VAL A 100 -9.33 -9.07 14.66
CA VAL A 100 -9.46 -10.53 14.67
C VAL A 100 -8.71 -11.11 15.86
N GLN A 101 -9.46 -11.42 16.92
CA GLN A 101 -8.99 -12.30 17.98
C GLN A 101 -8.56 -13.64 17.38
N TYR A 102 -7.42 -14.16 17.85
CA TYR A 102 -6.97 -15.52 17.61
C TYR A 102 -8.06 -16.49 18.12
N THR A 103 -8.93 -16.95 17.23
CA THR A 103 -9.67 -18.18 17.50
C THR A 103 -8.65 -19.30 17.42
N ASN A 104 -8.54 -20.11 18.48
CA ASN A 104 -7.74 -21.34 18.58
C ASN A 104 -8.19 -22.39 17.53
N GLY A 105 -8.17 -22.02 16.26
CA GLY A 105 -8.57 -22.82 15.12
C GLY A 105 -7.38 -23.57 14.55
N THR A 106 -7.70 -24.72 13.96
CA THR A 106 -6.80 -25.58 13.19
C THR A 106 -6.03 -24.75 12.16
N ARG A 107 -4.70 -24.81 12.18
CA ARG A 107 -3.87 -24.19 11.14
C ARG A 107 -4.04 -24.97 9.84
N GLN A 108 -4.28 -24.26 8.74
CA GLN A 108 -4.33 -24.86 7.42
C GLN A 108 -2.93 -24.84 6.82
N ARG A 109 -2.39 -26.02 6.54
CA ARG A 109 -1.09 -26.17 5.89
C ARG A 109 -1.24 -26.09 4.38
N ILE A 110 -0.38 -25.30 3.74
CA ILE A 110 -0.26 -25.23 2.28
C ILE A 110 1.16 -25.65 1.88
N LEU A 111 1.24 -26.55 0.90
CA LEU A 111 2.49 -27.10 0.40
C LEU A 111 2.85 -26.41 -0.92
N ILE A 112 3.95 -25.68 -0.94
CA ILE A 112 4.34 -24.84 -2.08
C ILE A 112 5.56 -25.41 -2.79
N ASP A 113 5.49 -25.51 -4.12
CA ASP A 113 6.63 -25.91 -4.95
C ASP A 113 7.35 -24.65 -5.46
N ARG A 114 8.61 -24.45 -5.08
CA ARG A 114 9.39 -23.27 -5.50
C ARG A 114 9.52 -23.15 -7.03
N SER A 115 9.50 -24.27 -7.75
CA SER A 115 9.59 -24.27 -9.22
C SER A 115 8.33 -23.77 -9.92
N GLN A 116 7.18 -23.84 -9.23
CA GLN A 116 5.87 -23.43 -9.73
C GLN A 116 5.17 -22.49 -8.73
N LEU A 117 5.96 -21.60 -8.11
CA LEU A 117 5.57 -20.80 -6.96
C LEU A 117 4.21 -20.13 -7.14
N LEU A 118 4.00 -19.42 -8.24
CA LEU A 118 2.76 -18.68 -8.52
C LEU A 118 1.56 -19.59 -8.68
N THR A 119 1.68 -20.63 -9.51
CA THR A 119 0.58 -21.55 -9.81
C THR A 119 0.18 -22.34 -8.57
N THR A 120 1.13 -22.94 -7.85
CA THR A 120 0.82 -23.69 -6.63
C THR A 120 0.27 -22.77 -5.54
N SER A 121 0.79 -21.55 -5.41
CA SER A 121 0.25 -20.61 -4.44
C SER A 121 -1.16 -20.17 -4.80
N PHE A 122 -1.45 -19.92 -6.07
CA PHE A 122 -2.79 -19.55 -6.52
C PHE A 122 -3.81 -20.68 -6.27
N ASP A 123 -3.47 -21.91 -6.66
CA ASP A 123 -4.38 -23.06 -6.54
C ASP A 123 -4.63 -23.45 -5.07
N GLU A 124 -3.57 -23.55 -4.26
CA GLU A 124 -3.68 -23.88 -2.82
C GLU A 124 -4.44 -22.79 -2.06
N PHE A 125 -4.21 -21.52 -2.41
CA PHE A 125 -4.87 -20.40 -1.75
C PHE A 125 -6.33 -20.21 -2.20
N ALA A 126 -6.69 -20.65 -3.42
CA ALA A 126 -8.08 -20.73 -3.87
C ALA A 126 -8.87 -21.80 -3.08
N CYS A 127 -8.20 -22.87 -2.63
CA CYS A 127 -8.78 -23.90 -1.78
C CYS A 127 -8.85 -23.52 -0.29
N VAL A 128 -8.20 -22.43 0.14
CA VAL A 128 -8.38 -21.89 1.49
C VAL A 128 -9.82 -21.38 1.62
N ASN A 129 -10.57 -22.02 2.52
CA ASN A 129 -11.97 -21.67 2.75
C ASN A 129 -12.06 -20.19 3.17
N SER A 130 -12.83 -19.37 2.44
CA SER A 130 -13.00 -17.94 2.74
C SER A 130 -13.52 -17.67 4.16
N LYS A 131 -14.10 -18.70 4.83
CA LYS A 131 -14.53 -18.65 6.23
C LYS A 131 -13.42 -19.02 7.23
N LEU A 132 -12.38 -19.73 6.81
CA LEU A 132 -11.20 -19.97 7.63
C LEU A 132 -10.33 -18.73 7.55
N HIS A 133 -10.23 -18.08 8.69
CA HIS A 133 -9.47 -16.87 8.89
C HIS A 133 -8.03 -17.03 8.36
N PHE A 134 -7.59 -16.17 7.43
CA PHE A 134 -6.21 -16.10 6.90
C PHE A 134 -5.09 -16.01 7.96
N ASN A 135 -5.45 -15.88 9.24
CA ASN A 135 -4.57 -15.91 10.41
C ASN A 135 -4.05 -17.33 10.75
N GLY A 136 -4.53 -18.38 10.08
CA GLY A 136 -4.19 -19.78 10.38
C GLY A 136 -3.36 -20.50 9.33
N ILE A 137 -2.78 -19.80 8.35
CA ILE A 137 -2.03 -20.45 7.26
C ILE A 137 -0.61 -20.78 7.71
N GLU A 138 -0.18 -22.03 7.51
CA GLU A 138 1.17 -22.50 7.71
C GLU A 138 1.74 -22.93 6.35
N VAL A 139 2.83 -22.30 5.92
CA VAL A 139 3.47 -22.59 4.63
C VAL A 139 4.61 -23.58 4.82
N GLU A 140 4.65 -24.60 3.98
CA GLU A 140 5.77 -25.53 3.87
C GLU A 140 6.24 -25.56 2.41
N PHE A 141 7.55 -25.43 2.18
CA PHE A 141 8.11 -25.63 0.85
C PHE A 141 8.41 -27.12 0.63
N LYS A 142 8.03 -27.64 -0.54
CA LYS A 142 8.19 -29.05 -0.87
C LYS A 142 9.67 -29.47 -0.80
N GLY A 143 9.95 -30.45 0.05
CA GLY A 143 11.31 -30.97 0.27
C GLY A 143 12.12 -30.19 1.30
N GLU A 144 11.54 -29.20 1.98
CA GLU A 144 12.20 -28.40 3.01
C GLU A 144 11.57 -28.69 4.38
N MET A 145 12.40 -28.75 5.43
CA MET A 145 11.93 -28.97 6.82
C MET A 145 11.61 -27.66 7.56
N ALA A 146 11.87 -26.51 6.93
CA ALA A 146 11.65 -25.21 7.54
C ALA A 146 10.14 -24.90 7.61
N THR A 147 9.67 -24.52 8.79
CA THR A 147 8.29 -24.09 9.02
C THR A 147 8.25 -22.86 9.93
N GLY A 148 7.10 -22.20 9.99
CA GLY A 148 6.85 -21.07 10.89
C GLY A 148 6.73 -19.71 10.21
N SER A 149 6.75 -18.65 11.02
CA SER A 149 6.45 -17.28 10.57
C SER A 149 7.46 -16.70 9.59
N GLY A 150 8.73 -17.12 9.67
CA GLY A 150 9.78 -16.72 8.72
C GLY A 150 9.49 -17.24 7.30
N VAL A 151 9.17 -18.54 7.18
CA VAL A 151 8.82 -19.18 5.90
C VAL A 151 7.54 -18.57 5.32
N PHE A 152 6.55 -18.28 6.16
CA PHE A 152 5.33 -17.60 5.74
C PHE A 152 5.60 -16.19 5.16
N ARG A 153 6.47 -15.40 5.82
CA ARG A 153 6.86 -14.06 5.33
C ARG A 153 7.68 -14.14 4.05
N GLU A 154 8.58 -15.11 3.96
CA GLU A 154 9.36 -15.38 2.74
C GLU A 154 8.43 -15.73 1.57
N TRP A 155 7.46 -16.61 1.80
CA TRP A 155 6.46 -16.97 0.80
C TRP A 155 5.66 -15.76 0.30
N ILE A 156 5.18 -14.89 1.20
CA ILE A 156 4.51 -13.63 0.81
C ILE A 156 5.44 -12.79 -0.08
N PHE A 157 6.70 -12.62 0.33
CA PHE A 157 7.68 -11.85 -0.42
C PHE A 157 7.88 -12.40 -1.84
N LEU A 158 8.14 -13.70 -1.95
CA LEU A 158 8.42 -14.36 -3.23
C LEU A 158 7.20 -14.33 -4.17
N VAL A 159 6.00 -14.58 -3.64
CA VAL A 159 4.78 -14.56 -4.47
C VAL A 159 4.50 -13.15 -4.96
N CYS A 160 4.63 -12.12 -4.12
CA CYS A 160 4.48 -10.74 -4.55
C CYS A 160 5.50 -10.40 -5.64
N GLN A 161 6.78 -10.74 -5.47
CA GLN A 161 7.79 -10.54 -6.52
C GLN A 161 7.40 -11.20 -7.84
N ALA A 162 6.91 -12.44 -7.78
CA ALA A 162 6.48 -13.16 -8.97
C ALA A 162 5.23 -12.52 -9.63
N LEU A 163 4.25 -12.06 -8.85
CA LEU A 163 3.04 -11.40 -9.39
C LEU A 163 3.35 -10.12 -10.19
N PHE A 164 4.34 -9.35 -9.74
CA PHE A 164 4.80 -8.12 -10.42
C PHE A 164 5.96 -8.37 -11.38
N ASP A 165 6.29 -9.64 -11.65
CA ASP A 165 7.30 -9.99 -12.64
C ASP A 165 6.79 -9.69 -14.05
N PRO A 166 7.58 -9.00 -14.90
CA PRO A 166 7.22 -8.70 -16.29
C PRO A 166 6.77 -9.92 -17.11
N ASP A 167 7.31 -11.11 -16.82
CA ASP A 167 7.00 -12.33 -17.57
C ASP A 167 5.55 -12.80 -17.37
N ASN A 168 4.91 -12.43 -16.25
CA ASN A 168 3.54 -12.85 -15.94
C ASN A 168 2.46 -11.96 -16.57
N SER A 169 2.84 -10.84 -17.21
CA SER A 169 1.93 -9.95 -17.95
C SER A 169 0.72 -9.39 -17.18
N LEU A 170 0.64 -9.57 -15.86
CA LEU A 170 -0.45 -9.06 -15.01
C LEU A 170 -0.31 -7.56 -14.76
N PHE A 171 0.91 -7.14 -14.41
CA PHE A 171 1.26 -5.76 -14.14
C PHE A 171 2.40 -5.31 -15.05
N LEU A 172 2.37 -4.04 -15.42
CA LEU A 172 3.41 -3.41 -16.24
C LEU A 172 4.17 -2.41 -15.38
N ALA A 173 5.49 -2.40 -15.52
CA ALA A 173 6.34 -1.40 -14.88
C ALA A 173 6.23 -0.05 -15.60
N CYS A 174 6.16 1.04 -14.85
CA CYS A 174 6.14 2.40 -15.38
C CYS A 174 7.48 2.71 -16.07
N PRO A 175 7.47 3.31 -17.27
CA PRO A 175 8.71 3.65 -17.99
C PRO A 175 9.67 4.55 -17.20
N SER A 176 9.13 5.50 -16.43
CA SER A 176 9.91 6.45 -15.63
C SER A 176 10.43 5.87 -14.31
N ASP A 177 9.74 4.86 -13.77
CA ASP A 177 10.12 4.19 -12.52
C ASP A 177 9.77 2.71 -12.62
N ARG A 178 10.79 1.88 -12.83
CA ARG A 178 10.63 0.43 -13.02
C ARG A 178 10.17 -0.31 -11.77
N ARG A 179 10.14 0.34 -10.61
CA ARG A 179 9.62 -0.24 -9.36
C ARG A 179 8.13 0.00 -9.20
N ARG A 180 7.57 0.86 -10.04
CA ARG A 180 6.18 1.29 -9.97
C ARG A 180 5.36 0.55 -11.01
N PHE A 181 4.23 0.00 -10.59
CA PHE A 181 3.45 -0.91 -11.41
C PHE A 181 2.00 -0.47 -11.55
N PHE A 182 1.43 -0.71 -12.73
CA PHE A 182 0.01 -0.56 -13.01
C PHE A 182 -0.54 -1.84 -13.65
N PRO A 183 -1.84 -2.16 -13.47
CA PRO A 183 -2.45 -3.31 -14.13
C PRO A 183 -2.29 -3.22 -15.65
N ASN A 184 -1.98 -4.34 -16.29
CA ASN A 184 -1.89 -4.39 -17.74
C ASN A 184 -3.28 -4.05 -18.36
N PRO A 185 -3.37 -3.03 -19.25
CA PRO A 185 -4.63 -2.58 -19.82
C PRO A 185 -5.25 -3.57 -20.82
N VAL A 186 -4.50 -4.58 -21.27
CA VAL A 186 -4.98 -5.61 -22.19
C VAL A 186 -6.21 -6.33 -21.62
N THR A 187 -7.11 -6.75 -22.50
CA THR A 187 -8.29 -7.54 -22.13
C THR A 187 -7.85 -8.92 -21.65
N MET A 188 -8.45 -9.40 -20.55
CA MET A 188 -8.03 -10.62 -19.89
C MET A 188 -9.20 -11.57 -19.71
N ASP A 189 -8.90 -12.87 -19.67
CA ASP A 189 -9.91 -13.88 -19.37
C ASP A 189 -10.26 -13.91 -17.87
N MET A 190 -11.29 -14.68 -17.51
CA MET A 190 -11.76 -14.76 -16.12
C MET A 190 -10.67 -15.30 -15.17
N ARG A 191 -9.84 -16.24 -15.63
CA ARG A 191 -8.79 -16.83 -14.80
C ARG A 191 -7.70 -15.81 -14.48
N GLN A 192 -7.32 -15.00 -15.46
CA GLN A 192 -6.39 -13.88 -15.28
C GLN A 192 -6.98 -12.79 -14.36
N LEU A 193 -8.30 -12.53 -14.42
CA LEU A 193 -8.97 -11.65 -13.46
C LEU A 193 -8.91 -12.19 -12.03
N ASP A 194 -9.05 -13.50 -11.83
CA ASP A 194 -8.88 -14.12 -10.51
C ASP A 194 -7.46 -13.95 -9.96
N TYR A 195 -6.44 -13.88 -10.82
CA TYR A 195 -5.07 -13.53 -10.39
C TYR A 195 -4.98 -12.10 -9.83
N PHE A 196 -5.80 -11.14 -10.27
CA PHE A 196 -5.86 -9.82 -9.62
C PHE A 196 -6.49 -9.90 -8.24
N THR A 197 -7.55 -10.70 -8.06
CA THR A 197 -8.09 -10.98 -6.71
C THR A 197 -7.03 -11.62 -5.82
N PHE A 198 -6.30 -12.62 -6.32
CA PHE A 198 -5.18 -13.21 -5.59
C PHE A 198 -4.10 -12.16 -5.26
N SER A 199 -3.75 -11.28 -6.21
CA SER A 199 -2.79 -10.20 -5.99
C SER A 199 -3.23 -9.25 -4.87
N GLY A 200 -4.51 -8.87 -4.84
CA GLY A 200 -5.09 -8.06 -3.76
C GLY A 200 -4.93 -8.71 -2.39
N ARG A 201 -5.20 -10.02 -2.30
CA ARG A 201 -4.99 -10.79 -1.05
C ARG A 201 -3.52 -10.80 -0.63
N MET A 202 -2.61 -11.05 -1.56
CA MET A 202 -1.18 -11.13 -1.27
C MET A 202 -0.59 -9.79 -0.82
N VAL A 203 -0.99 -8.68 -1.45
CA VAL A 203 -0.57 -7.33 -1.02
C VAL A 203 -1.15 -6.98 0.35
N ALA A 204 -2.43 -7.29 0.61
CA ALA A 204 -3.01 -7.08 1.93
C ALA A 204 -2.32 -7.91 3.02
N LEU A 205 -1.93 -9.16 2.72
CA LEU A 205 -1.10 -9.98 3.61
C LEU A 205 0.27 -9.36 3.83
N ALA A 206 0.93 -8.86 2.78
CA ALA A 206 2.22 -8.20 2.91
C ALA A 206 2.13 -7.00 3.88
N LEU A 207 1.11 -6.15 3.74
CA LEU A 207 0.90 -5.01 4.63
C LEU A 207 0.58 -5.47 6.07
N LYS A 208 -0.33 -6.42 6.24
CA LYS A 208 -0.73 -6.97 7.54
C LYS A 208 0.45 -7.54 8.33
N TYR A 209 1.34 -8.26 7.66
CA TYR A 209 2.50 -8.89 8.29
C TYR A 209 3.76 -8.02 8.21
N LYS A 210 3.65 -6.77 7.71
CA LYS A 210 4.75 -5.82 7.53
C LYS A 210 5.91 -6.43 6.72
N VAL A 211 5.58 -7.10 5.61
CA VAL A 211 6.54 -7.66 4.65
C VAL A 211 6.76 -6.63 3.55
N GLN A 212 7.98 -6.09 3.47
CA GLN A 212 8.36 -5.16 2.42
C GLN A 212 8.69 -5.95 1.15
N VAL A 213 7.81 -5.84 0.16
CA VAL A 213 7.87 -6.58 -1.10
C VAL A 213 8.63 -5.81 -2.19
N GLY A 214 9.02 -4.56 -1.99
CA GLY A 214 9.89 -3.83 -2.92
C GLY A 214 9.22 -3.40 -4.22
N ILE A 215 7.90 -3.22 -4.21
CA ILE A 215 7.09 -2.72 -5.32
C ILE A 215 6.34 -1.46 -4.90
N ALA A 216 5.99 -0.62 -5.87
CA ALA A 216 5.18 0.58 -5.70
C ALA A 216 3.99 0.56 -6.69
N PHE A 217 2.89 1.22 -6.33
CA PHE A 217 1.71 1.31 -7.20
C PHE A 217 1.74 2.60 -8.00
N ASP A 218 1.30 2.52 -9.26
CA ASP A 218 1.06 3.70 -10.07
C ASP A 218 -0.05 4.61 -9.48
N SER A 219 -0.04 5.90 -9.82
CA SER A 219 -0.90 6.92 -9.24
C SER A 219 -2.33 6.70 -9.68
N VAL A 220 -2.52 6.33 -10.94
CA VAL A 220 -3.84 5.99 -11.49
C VAL A 220 -4.38 4.76 -10.77
N PHE A 221 -3.55 3.72 -10.60
CA PHE A 221 -3.96 2.50 -9.90
C PHE A 221 -4.33 2.78 -8.44
N PHE A 222 -3.48 3.49 -7.71
CA PHE A 222 -3.74 3.89 -6.32
C PHE A 222 -5.00 4.74 -6.17
N LYS A 223 -5.18 5.75 -7.03
CA LYS A 223 -6.35 6.64 -6.97
C LYS A 223 -7.65 5.94 -7.32
N GLN A 224 -7.63 4.95 -8.20
CA GLN A 224 -8.82 4.11 -8.42
C GLN A 224 -9.19 3.30 -7.17
N LEU A 225 -8.20 2.75 -6.45
CA LEU A 225 -8.44 2.00 -5.21
C LEU A 225 -8.99 2.89 -4.08
N SER A 226 -8.51 4.14 -3.96
CA SER A 226 -9.06 5.11 -3.00
C SER A 226 -10.38 5.74 -3.49
N GLY A 227 -10.68 5.68 -4.78
CA GLY A 227 -11.81 6.36 -5.40
C GLY A 227 -11.64 7.88 -5.41
N GLU A 228 -10.39 8.35 -5.48
CA GLU A 228 -10.04 9.76 -5.70
C GLU A 228 -10.17 10.14 -7.18
N VAL A 229 -10.27 11.44 -7.46
CA VAL A 229 -10.32 11.95 -8.83
C VAL A 229 -8.94 11.86 -9.47
N ILE A 230 -8.88 11.28 -10.66
CA ILE A 230 -7.67 11.10 -11.44
C ILE A 230 -7.50 12.31 -12.36
N SER A 231 -6.31 12.89 -12.32
CA SER A 231 -5.86 14.03 -13.13
C SER A 231 -4.86 13.57 -14.20
N TRP A 232 -4.63 14.41 -15.20
CA TRP A 232 -3.59 14.20 -16.21
C TRP A 232 -2.17 14.21 -15.60
N GLU A 233 -1.98 14.80 -14.43
CA GLU A 233 -0.70 14.77 -13.73
C GLU A 233 -0.36 13.36 -13.21
N ASP A 234 -1.36 12.53 -12.96
CA ASP A 234 -1.17 11.20 -12.37
C ASP A 234 -0.52 10.20 -13.33
N ILE A 235 -0.59 10.46 -14.64
CA ILE A 235 0.04 9.61 -15.66
C ILE A 235 1.52 9.94 -15.89
N CYS A 236 2.11 10.91 -15.17
CA CYS A 236 3.49 11.34 -15.41
C CYS A 236 4.53 10.21 -15.34
N TYR A 237 4.31 9.21 -14.49
CA TYR A 237 5.17 8.03 -14.39
C TYR A 237 4.84 6.95 -15.42
N ALA A 238 3.54 6.73 -15.68
CA ALA A 238 3.06 5.70 -16.60
C ALA A 238 3.32 6.06 -18.07
N ASP A 239 3.15 7.33 -18.44
CA ASP A 239 3.37 7.84 -19.80
C ASP A 239 3.83 9.31 -19.80
N PRO A 240 5.16 9.52 -19.74
CA PRO A 240 5.75 10.85 -19.80
C PRO A 240 5.46 11.59 -21.11
N PHE A 241 5.25 10.86 -22.22
CA PHE A 241 5.02 11.47 -23.52
C PHE A 241 3.63 12.06 -23.60
N LEU A 242 2.61 11.32 -23.15
CA LEU A 242 1.25 11.84 -23.08
C LEU A 242 1.13 12.93 -22.01
N TYR A 243 1.77 12.79 -20.84
CA TYR A 243 1.83 13.84 -19.83
C TYR A 243 2.34 15.17 -20.41
N ASN A 244 3.47 15.12 -21.13
CA ASN A 244 4.04 16.32 -21.77
C ASN A 244 3.15 16.88 -22.88
N SER A 245 2.45 16.01 -23.62
CA SER A 245 1.48 16.43 -24.64
C SER A 245 0.29 17.16 -24.00
N CYS A 246 -0.32 16.60 -22.94
CA CYS A 246 -1.40 17.23 -22.19
C CYS A 246 -0.97 18.59 -21.62
N LYS A 247 0.23 18.64 -21.01
CA LYS A 247 0.80 19.88 -20.49
C LYS A 247 0.92 20.96 -21.57
N LYS A 248 1.45 20.62 -22.75
CA LYS A 248 1.56 21.54 -23.88
C LYS A 248 0.20 22.07 -24.34
N ILE A 249 -0.83 21.23 -24.39
CA ILE A 249 -2.19 21.63 -24.80
C ILE A 249 -2.78 22.64 -23.80
N LEU A 250 -2.54 22.45 -22.50
CA LEU A 250 -3.02 23.35 -21.45
C LEU A 250 -2.28 24.69 -21.41
N GLU A 251 -0.97 24.67 -21.66
CA GLU A 251 -0.12 25.87 -21.62
C GLU A 251 -0.16 26.68 -22.92
N MET A 252 -0.73 26.13 -23.99
CA MET A 252 -0.81 26.80 -25.29
C MET A 252 -1.69 28.06 -25.24
N ASP A 253 -1.32 29.05 -26.05
CA ASP A 253 -2.06 30.30 -26.18
C ASP A 253 -3.49 30.05 -26.73
N ALA A 254 -4.46 30.74 -26.16
CA ALA A 254 -5.88 30.52 -26.47
C ALA A 254 -6.21 30.81 -27.94
N ASP A 255 -5.66 31.89 -28.51
CA ASP A 255 -5.92 32.27 -29.89
C ASP A 255 -5.35 31.22 -30.86
N PHE A 256 -4.23 30.61 -30.49
CA PHE A 256 -3.62 29.53 -31.28
C PHE A 256 -4.46 28.25 -31.23
N VAL A 257 -4.94 27.83 -30.05
CA VAL A 257 -5.79 26.63 -29.92
C VAL A 257 -7.13 26.83 -30.66
N ASP A 258 -7.70 28.03 -30.59
CA ASP A 258 -8.98 28.38 -31.22
C ASP A 258 -8.88 28.50 -32.75
N SER A 259 -7.67 28.64 -33.29
CA SER A 259 -7.42 28.71 -34.74
C SER A 259 -7.51 27.36 -35.47
N ASP A 260 -7.85 26.28 -34.77
CA ASP A 260 -8.00 24.90 -35.27
C ASP A 260 -6.74 24.33 -35.98
N VAL A 261 -5.59 24.99 -35.82
CA VAL A 261 -4.30 24.57 -36.42
C VAL A 261 -3.85 23.19 -35.90
N MET A 262 -4.27 22.84 -34.69
CA MET A 262 -3.94 21.55 -34.08
C MET A 262 -4.73 20.37 -34.66
N ALA A 263 -5.87 20.64 -35.33
CA ALA A 263 -6.80 19.65 -35.86
C ALA A 263 -7.17 18.53 -34.86
N LEU A 264 -7.21 18.87 -33.56
CA LEU A 264 -7.62 17.95 -32.52
C LEU A 264 -9.13 17.94 -32.40
N THR A 265 -9.70 16.75 -32.33
CA THR A 265 -11.12 16.53 -32.04
C THR A 265 -11.27 15.60 -30.83
N PHE A 266 -12.48 15.41 -30.30
CA PHE A 266 -12.74 14.54 -29.16
C PHE A 266 -12.72 13.06 -29.55
N VAL A 267 -11.62 12.62 -30.13
CA VAL A 267 -11.34 11.24 -30.52
C VAL A 267 -9.94 10.83 -30.05
N THR A 268 -9.75 9.54 -29.84
CA THR A 268 -8.44 8.96 -29.51
C THR A 268 -8.19 7.72 -30.34
N GLU A 269 -6.92 7.44 -30.63
CA GLU A 269 -6.50 6.20 -31.26
C GLU A 269 -6.17 5.17 -30.18
N ILE A 270 -6.76 3.98 -30.29
CA ILE A 270 -6.48 2.85 -29.41
C ILE A 270 -5.94 1.72 -30.27
N GLU A 271 -4.85 1.12 -29.81
CA GLU A 271 -4.33 -0.09 -30.41
C GLU A 271 -5.14 -1.29 -29.89
N GLU A 272 -6.02 -1.84 -30.74
CA GLU A 272 -6.90 -2.96 -30.38
C GLU A 272 -6.15 -4.30 -30.50
N PHE A 273 -5.21 -4.36 -31.46
CA PHE A 273 -4.24 -5.44 -31.67
C PHE A 273 -2.94 -4.84 -32.19
N VAL A 274 -1.82 -5.55 -32.06
CA VAL A 274 -0.51 -5.11 -32.59
C VAL A 274 -0.65 -4.66 -34.05
N GLY A 275 -0.47 -3.36 -34.30
CA GLY A 275 -0.55 -2.76 -35.63
C GLY A 275 -1.94 -2.37 -36.14
N ASN A 276 -3.01 -2.59 -35.39
CA ASN A 276 -4.38 -2.15 -35.75
C ASN A 276 -4.86 -1.02 -34.82
N LYS A 277 -4.87 0.20 -35.35
CA LYS A 277 -5.33 1.40 -34.66
C LYS A 277 -6.80 1.64 -34.96
N LYS A 278 -7.59 1.79 -33.90
CA LYS A 278 -9.01 2.13 -33.97
C LYS A 278 -9.23 3.52 -33.41
N ILE A 279 -9.94 4.35 -34.16
CA ILE A 279 -10.38 5.66 -33.68
C ILE A 279 -11.64 5.45 -32.83
N VAL A 280 -11.62 5.98 -31.61
CA VAL A 280 -12.74 5.93 -30.67
C VAL A 280 -13.11 7.34 -30.26
N GLU A 281 -14.39 7.66 -30.31
CA GLU A 281 -14.87 8.95 -29.81
C GLU A 281 -14.84 8.99 -28.28
N LEU A 282 -14.27 10.06 -27.72
CA LEU A 282 -14.18 10.30 -26.28
C LEU A 282 -15.54 10.70 -25.68
N CYS A 283 -16.40 11.32 -26.48
CA CYS A 283 -17.77 11.69 -26.15
C CYS A 283 -18.67 11.51 -27.38
N ARG A 284 -19.98 11.55 -27.19
CA ARG A 284 -20.95 11.34 -28.27
C ARG A 284 -20.80 12.43 -29.36
N GLY A 285 -20.46 12.04 -30.58
CA GLY A 285 -20.23 12.97 -31.69
C GLY A 285 -18.89 13.70 -31.59
N GLY A 286 -17.95 13.15 -30.81
CA GLY A 286 -16.66 13.77 -30.52
C GLY A 286 -15.81 14.05 -31.77
N SER A 287 -15.99 13.26 -32.84
CA SER A 287 -15.34 13.50 -34.14
C SER A 287 -15.69 14.85 -34.77
N SER A 288 -16.83 15.45 -34.42
CA SER A 288 -17.28 16.75 -34.93
C SER A 288 -16.99 17.92 -33.97
N ILE A 289 -16.39 17.65 -32.81
CA ILE A 289 -16.10 18.65 -31.79
C ILE A 289 -14.61 18.96 -31.84
N ALA A 290 -14.26 20.14 -32.36
CA ALA A 290 -12.89 20.64 -32.34
C ALA A 290 -12.49 21.04 -30.90
N VAL A 291 -11.23 20.75 -30.55
CA VAL A 291 -10.64 21.18 -29.28
C VAL A 291 -10.30 22.66 -29.39
N ASN A 292 -10.72 23.44 -28.39
CA ASN A 292 -10.56 24.87 -28.26
C ASN A 292 -10.16 25.26 -26.83
N SER A 293 -9.84 26.52 -26.61
CA SER A 293 -9.41 27.08 -25.33
C SER A 293 -10.37 26.82 -24.17
N LYS A 294 -11.68 26.72 -24.46
CA LYS A 294 -12.75 26.51 -23.47
C LYS A 294 -12.98 25.04 -23.12
N ASN A 295 -12.70 24.11 -24.04
CA ASN A 295 -13.02 22.69 -23.87
C ASN A 295 -11.77 21.79 -23.73
N ARG A 296 -10.56 22.33 -23.88
CA ARG A 296 -9.30 21.57 -23.80
C ARG A 296 -9.09 20.80 -22.50
N GLU A 297 -9.56 21.33 -21.37
CA GLU A 297 -9.47 20.62 -20.08
C GLU A 297 -10.36 19.37 -20.06
N GLU A 298 -11.58 19.47 -20.58
CA GLU A 298 -12.50 18.33 -20.68
C GLU A 298 -12.00 17.30 -21.70
N TYR A 299 -11.43 17.76 -22.82
CA TYR A 299 -10.77 16.88 -23.78
C TYR A 299 -9.68 16.03 -23.11
N ILE A 300 -8.76 16.67 -22.37
CA ILE A 300 -7.67 15.99 -21.67
C ILE A 300 -8.24 15.03 -20.62
N LYS A 301 -9.22 15.47 -19.83
CA LYS A 301 -9.84 14.62 -18.81
C LYS A 301 -10.45 13.35 -19.42
N LEU A 302 -11.19 13.48 -20.52
CA LEU A 302 -11.78 12.34 -21.22
C LEU A 302 -10.71 11.44 -21.87
N LEU A 303 -9.64 12.03 -22.42
CA LEU A 303 -8.51 11.30 -22.98
C LEU A 303 -7.83 10.43 -21.92
N ILE A 304 -7.51 11.00 -20.75
CA ILE A 304 -6.92 10.26 -19.62
C ILE A 304 -7.86 9.17 -19.12
N HIS A 305 -9.15 9.50 -18.97
CA HIS A 305 -10.14 8.53 -18.53
C HIS A 305 -10.25 7.33 -19.49
N HIS A 306 -10.26 7.58 -20.80
CA HIS A 306 -10.40 6.53 -21.80
C HIS A 306 -9.12 5.69 -21.95
N SER A 307 -7.94 6.31 -21.87
CA SER A 307 -6.67 5.63 -22.13
C SER A 307 -6.08 4.93 -20.89
N TYR A 308 -6.30 5.46 -19.68
CA TYR A 308 -5.63 4.97 -18.47
C TYR A 308 -6.58 4.51 -17.36
N VAL A 309 -7.78 5.10 -17.27
CA VAL A 309 -8.71 4.75 -16.18
C VAL A 309 -9.55 3.53 -16.57
N LYS A 310 -10.32 3.66 -17.65
CA LYS A 310 -11.28 2.65 -18.10
C LYS A 310 -10.68 1.26 -18.38
N PRO A 311 -9.50 1.12 -19.04
CA PRO A 311 -8.97 -0.21 -19.39
C PRO A 311 -8.58 -1.08 -18.19
N ILE A 312 -8.21 -0.44 -17.08
CA ILE A 312 -7.76 -1.15 -15.87
C ILE A 312 -8.87 -1.30 -14.81
N SER A 313 -9.98 -0.56 -14.91
CA SER A 313 -11.01 -0.49 -13.84
C SER A 313 -11.53 -1.85 -13.38
N GLU A 314 -11.73 -2.79 -14.31
CA GLU A 314 -12.17 -4.15 -13.96
C GLU A 314 -11.10 -4.90 -13.14
N LYS A 315 -9.84 -4.85 -13.57
CA LYS A 315 -8.71 -5.48 -12.85
C LYS A 315 -8.56 -4.88 -11.45
N VAL A 316 -8.72 -3.56 -11.34
CA VAL A 316 -8.69 -2.86 -10.05
C VAL A 316 -9.84 -3.30 -9.15
N ALA A 317 -11.04 -3.54 -9.68
CA ALA A 317 -12.15 -4.07 -8.89
C ALA A 317 -11.89 -5.48 -8.36
N PHE A 318 -11.32 -6.37 -9.18
CA PHE A 318 -10.91 -7.72 -8.73
C PHE A 318 -9.82 -7.66 -7.66
N PHE A 319 -8.82 -6.80 -7.85
CA PHE A 319 -7.78 -6.54 -6.85
C PHE A 319 -8.37 -6.00 -5.54
N ALA A 320 -9.23 -4.99 -5.63
CA ALA A 320 -9.91 -4.37 -4.50
C ALA A 320 -10.70 -5.40 -3.67
N ARG A 321 -11.46 -6.26 -4.34
CA ARG A 321 -12.19 -7.36 -3.72
C ARG A 321 -11.27 -8.30 -2.95
N GLY A 322 -10.19 -8.76 -3.58
CA GLY A 322 -9.22 -9.64 -2.92
C GLY A 322 -8.55 -9.00 -1.70
N PHE A 323 -8.22 -7.71 -1.80
CA PHE A 323 -7.68 -6.93 -0.69
C PHE A 323 -8.71 -6.82 0.46
N GLY A 324 -9.97 -6.54 0.13
CA GLY A 324 -11.09 -6.45 1.07
C GLY A 324 -11.38 -7.75 1.80
N GLU A 325 -11.18 -8.91 1.17
CA GLU A 325 -11.35 -10.23 1.82
C GLU A 325 -10.37 -10.45 2.99
N ILE A 326 -9.16 -9.87 2.94
CA ILE A 326 -8.21 -9.91 4.05
C ILE A 326 -8.63 -8.95 5.18
N LEU A 327 -9.24 -7.81 4.83
CA LEU A 327 -9.83 -6.84 5.75
C LEU A 327 -11.21 -7.23 6.29
N ARG A 328 -11.82 -8.29 5.73
CA ARG A 328 -13.14 -8.89 6.05
C ARG A 328 -14.39 -8.07 5.79
N GLU A 329 -14.28 -6.79 5.45
CA GLU A 329 -15.44 -5.95 5.14
C GLU A 329 -15.21 -5.07 3.90
N GLU A 330 -16.15 -5.12 2.97
CA GLU A 330 -16.12 -4.41 1.67
C GLU A 330 -16.19 -2.86 1.75
N PRO A 331 -16.53 -2.16 2.86
CA PRO A 331 -16.27 -0.72 2.95
C PRO A 331 -14.87 -0.39 3.48
N LEU A 332 -14.20 -1.31 4.19
CA LEU A 332 -12.91 -1.03 4.85
C LEU A 332 -11.77 -0.85 3.86
N GLN A 333 -11.76 -1.61 2.77
CA GLN A 333 -10.72 -1.50 1.74
C GLN A 333 -10.67 -0.11 1.11
N ARG A 334 -11.82 0.50 0.80
CA ARG A 334 -11.84 1.86 0.28
C ARG A 334 -11.39 2.89 1.32
N ILE A 335 -11.78 2.72 2.59
CA ILE A 335 -11.33 3.60 3.68
C ILE A 335 -9.82 3.49 3.87
N PHE A 336 -9.27 2.28 3.85
CA PHE A 336 -7.84 2.00 3.93
C PHE A 336 -7.05 2.84 2.91
N PHE A 337 -7.40 2.74 1.63
CA PHE A 337 -6.70 3.48 0.58
C PHE A 337 -6.96 5.00 0.64
N ARG A 338 -8.15 5.43 1.04
CA ARG A 338 -8.46 6.87 1.21
C ARG A 338 -7.66 7.52 2.33
N CYS A 339 -7.36 6.78 3.39
CA CYS A 339 -6.58 7.29 4.53
C CYS A 339 -5.12 7.51 4.19
N LEU A 340 -4.57 6.76 3.23
CA LEU A 340 -3.16 6.84 2.86
C LEU A 340 -2.93 7.88 1.76
N GLU A 341 -1.79 8.55 1.82
CA GLU A 341 -1.17 9.12 0.64
C GLU A 341 -0.44 8.02 -0.14
N LEU A 342 -0.22 8.26 -1.43
CA LEU A 342 0.54 7.35 -2.27
C LEU A 342 1.92 7.02 -1.67
N LYS A 343 2.63 8.04 -1.16
CA LYS A 343 3.95 7.88 -0.52
C LYS A 343 3.88 7.03 0.75
N ASP A 344 2.77 7.06 1.47
CA ASP A 344 2.60 6.23 2.67
C ASP A 344 2.54 4.75 2.27
N LEU A 345 1.75 4.43 1.23
CA LEU A 345 1.67 3.07 0.72
C LEU A 345 3.01 2.60 0.16
N ASP A 346 3.71 3.49 -0.55
CA ASP A 346 5.06 3.21 -1.01
C ASP A 346 5.92 2.79 0.20
N LEU A 347 6.05 3.65 1.22
CA LEU A 347 6.80 3.41 2.47
C LEU A 347 6.48 2.06 3.12
N MET A 348 5.21 1.68 3.16
CA MET A 348 4.77 0.40 3.72
C MET A 348 5.21 -0.81 2.87
N LEU A 349 5.22 -0.69 1.54
CA LEU A 349 5.56 -1.79 0.62
C LEU A 349 7.06 -1.89 0.28
N HIS A 350 7.76 -0.76 0.17
CA HIS A 350 9.18 -0.72 -0.19
C HIS A 350 10.13 -0.58 1.01
N GLY A 351 9.64 -0.08 2.15
CA GLY A 351 10.46 0.40 3.25
C GLY A 351 11.24 1.68 2.93
N ASN A 352 11.81 2.32 3.94
CA ASN A 352 12.64 3.52 3.76
C ASN A 352 13.87 3.21 2.88
N ASP A 353 14.16 4.07 1.90
CA ASP A 353 15.34 3.98 1.02
C ASP A 353 16.65 4.38 1.73
N GLN A 354 16.58 4.80 3.00
CA GLN A 354 17.77 5.05 3.81
C GLN A 354 18.55 3.76 4.04
N ALA A 355 19.84 3.79 3.72
CA ALA A 355 20.76 2.70 4.01
C ALA A 355 20.71 2.36 5.50
N ILE A 356 20.54 1.07 5.83
CA ILE A 356 20.63 0.61 7.21
C ILE A 356 22.02 0.99 7.72
N SER A 357 22.07 1.87 8.72
CA SER A 357 23.31 2.22 9.38
C SER A 357 23.79 1.00 10.17
N VAL A 358 24.73 0.26 9.60
CA VAL A 358 25.34 -0.91 10.27
C VAL A 358 25.98 -0.49 11.61
N LYS A 359 26.45 0.77 11.69
CA LYS A 359 26.97 1.35 12.93
C LYS A 359 25.88 1.49 13.99
N GLU A 360 24.71 2.04 13.64
CA GLU A 360 23.60 2.15 14.60
C GLU A 360 23.04 0.78 14.96
N TRP A 361 22.92 -0.13 14.01
CA TRP A 361 22.44 -1.48 14.28
C TRP A 361 23.35 -2.20 15.27
N ARG A 362 24.68 -2.12 15.08
CA ARG A 362 25.65 -2.68 16.01
C ARG A 362 25.52 -2.10 17.43
N VAL A 363 25.31 -0.79 17.54
CA VAL A 363 25.15 -0.09 18.83
C VAL A 363 23.87 -0.50 19.57
N HIS A 364 22.82 -0.89 18.86
CA HIS A 364 21.53 -1.27 19.43
C HIS A 364 21.26 -2.79 19.40
N THR A 365 22.31 -3.61 19.29
CA THR A 365 22.20 -5.07 19.32
C THR A 365 22.51 -5.59 20.72
N ASP A 366 21.55 -6.29 21.34
CA ASP A 366 21.77 -7.00 22.59
C ASP A 366 22.36 -8.40 22.33
N TYR A 367 23.49 -8.69 22.96
CA TYR A 367 24.17 -9.98 22.84
C TYR A 367 23.77 -10.89 24.01
N SER A 368 23.14 -12.03 23.70
CA SER A 368 22.80 -13.04 24.70
C SER A 368 23.79 -14.20 24.64
N GLY A 369 24.62 -14.33 25.67
CA GLY A 369 25.64 -15.39 25.77
C GLY A 369 26.91 -15.14 24.95
N TYR A 370 27.08 -13.95 24.40
CA TYR A 370 28.27 -13.45 23.71
C TYR A 370 28.55 -12.02 24.17
N GLU A 371 29.80 -11.57 24.04
CA GLU A 371 30.21 -10.19 24.23
C GLU A 371 30.55 -9.54 22.88
N GLU A 372 30.43 -8.21 22.77
CA GLU A 372 30.71 -7.50 21.51
C GLU A 372 32.15 -7.72 21.02
N SER A 373 33.08 -7.97 21.95
CA SER A 373 34.49 -8.26 21.68
C SER A 373 34.77 -9.68 21.20
N ASP A 374 33.80 -10.59 21.26
CA ASP A 374 34.01 -11.98 20.85
C ASP A 374 34.35 -12.07 19.36
N GLU A 375 35.26 -12.99 19.01
CA GLU A 375 35.72 -13.17 17.62
C GLU A 375 34.55 -13.49 16.68
N GLN A 376 33.56 -14.27 17.15
CA GLN A 376 32.36 -14.61 16.40
C GLN A 376 31.53 -13.37 16.06
N ILE A 377 31.40 -12.43 17.00
CA ILE A 377 30.66 -11.17 16.82
C ILE A 377 31.43 -10.22 15.91
N CYS A 378 32.75 -10.16 16.09
CA CYS A 378 33.63 -9.37 15.22
C CYS A 378 33.59 -9.86 13.77
N TRP A 379 33.60 -11.18 13.53
CA TRP A 379 33.47 -11.76 12.19
C TRP A 379 32.10 -11.49 11.60
N PHE A 380 31.02 -11.69 12.37
CA PHE A 380 29.66 -11.36 11.92
C PHE A 380 29.57 -9.93 11.38
N TRP A 381 30.03 -8.93 12.15
CA TRP A 381 29.98 -7.53 11.71
C TRP A 381 30.96 -7.20 10.58
N LYS A 382 32.14 -7.83 10.58
CA LYS A 382 33.15 -7.61 9.52
C LYS A 382 32.69 -8.19 8.18
N ASP A 383 32.13 -9.39 8.19
CA ASP A 383 31.57 -10.03 7.00
C ASP A 383 30.32 -9.29 6.54
N PHE A 384 29.46 -8.83 7.45
CA PHE A 384 28.31 -8.00 7.11
C PHE A 384 28.72 -6.66 6.45
N LEU A 385 29.77 -6.00 6.96
CA LEU A 385 30.33 -4.77 6.38
C LEU A 385 31.01 -5.01 5.02
N LEU A 386 31.75 -6.12 4.87
CA LEU A 386 32.38 -6.50 3.60
C LEU A 386 31.33 -6.87 2.53
N TYR A 387 30.24 -7.55 2.92
CA TYR A 387 29.07 -7.79 2.06
C TYR A 387 28.32 -6.49 1.73
N HIS A 388 28.23 -5.54 2.67
CA HIS A 388 27.62 -4.21 2.45
C HIS A 388 28.38 -3.34 1.45
N LEU A 389 29.71 -3.45 1.39
CA LEU A 389 30.52 -2.70 0.43
C LEU A 389 30.55 -3.33 -0.98
N SER A 390 30.18 -4.61 -1.12
CA SER A 390 30.33 -5.37 -2.37
C SER A 390 29.02 -5.68 -3.13
N CYS A 391 27.85 -5.53 -2.51
CA CYS A 391 26.56 -5.85 -3.13
C CYS A 391 25.61 -4.64 -3.17
N THR A 392 25.20 -4.24 -4.37
CA THR A 392 24.12 -3.29 -4.61
C THR A 392 22.83 -4.05 -4.97
N SER A 393 21.93 -4.14 -3.99
CA SER A 393 20.52 -4.54 -4.10
C SER A 393 20.13 -5.98 -3.73
N THR A 394 19.02 -6.02 -2.99
CA THR A 394 18.10 -7.14 -2.74
C THR A 394 18.51 -8.21 -1.71
N ARG A 395 19.72 -8.79 -1.74
CA ARG A 395 20.10 -9.85 -0.77
C ARG A 395 20.34 -9.35 0.66
N HIS A 396 20.73 -8.08 0.84
CA HIS A 396 20.93 -7.44 2.15
C HIS A 396 19.68 -7.44 3.02
N ARG A 397 18.50 -7.23 2.42
CA ARG A 397 17.24 -7.13 3.17
C ARG A 397 16.84 -8.49 3.73
N SER A 398 17.06 -9.58 3.00
CA SER A 398 16.74 -10.93 3.47
C SER A 398 17.52 -11.30 4.74
N LEU A 399 18.83 -11.01 4.80
CA LEU A 399 19.65 -11.30 5.98
C LEU A 399 19.28 -10.39 7.17
N ALA A 400 19.06 -9.09 6.93
CA ALA A 400 18.61 -8.18 7.99
C ALA A 400 17.22 -8.55 8.54
N ILE A 401 16.28 -8.90 7.66
CA ILE A 401 14.93 -9.37 8.05
C ILE A 401 14.99 -10.69 8.84
N THR A 402 15.95 -11.57 8.53
CA THR A 402 16.14 -12.84 9.26
C THR A 402 16.66 -12.61 10.68
N CYS A 403 17.53 -11.62 10.90
CA CYS A 403 18.07 -11.28 12.21
C CYS A 403 17.14 -10.38 13.06
N LEU A 404 16.22 -9.63 12.45
CA LEU A 404 15.36 -8.66 13.14
C LEU A 404 14.03 -9.24 13.67
N HIS A 405 13.74 -10.54 13.49
CA HIS A 405 12.51 -11.15 14.00
C HIS A 405 12.68 -11.75 15.41
N PRO A 406 11.76 -11.54 16.38
CA PRO A 406 11.95 -11.92 17.80
C PRO A 406 11.88 -13.42 18.09
N ILE A 407 11.79 -14.28 17.07
CA ILE A 407 11.53 -15.71 17.24
C ILE A 407 12.72 -16.48 16.68
N HIS A 408 13.73 -16.67 17.53
CA HIS A 408 14.86 -17.58 17.36
C HIS A 408 15.81 -17.32 16.17
N ALA A 409 16.38 -16.12 16.06
CA ALA A 409 17.69 -15.98 15.42
C ALA A 409 18.79 -16.22 16.47
N SER A 410 18.99 -17.47 16.87
CA SER A 410 20.22 -17.82 17.61
C SER A 410 21.39 -17.72 16.62
N MET A 411 22.49 -17.05 16.99
CA MET A 411 23.74 -17.04 16.22
C MET A 411 24.20 -18.43 15.80
N SER A 412 23.76 -19.48 16.51
CA SER A 412 23.95 -20.89 16.15
C SER A 412 23.42 -21.27 14.76
N TRP A 413 22.40 -20.59 14.23
CA TRP A 413 21.86 -20.85 12.89
C TRP A 413 22.77 -20.28 11.80
N PHE A 414 23.33 -19.08 12.01
CA PHE A 414 24.27 -18.44 11.09
C PHE A 414 25.52 -19.31 10.91
N PHE A 415 26.17 -19.70 12.02
CA PHE A 415 27.39 -20.54 12.00
C PHE A 415 27.18 -21.96 11.46
N ARG A 416 25.95 -22.50 11.41
CA ARG A 416 25.67 -23.82 10.83
C ARG A 416 25.44 -23.80 9.33
N ASN A 417 24.97 -22.67 8.77
CA ASN A 417 24.50 -22.61 7.38
C ASN A 417 25.36 -21.73 6.47
N THR A 418 26.25 -20.89 7.02
CA THR A 418 27.33 -20.27 6.25
C THR A 418 28.58 -21.13 6.39
N HIS A 419 28.74 -22.11 5.50
CA HIS A 419 30.05 -22.72 5.28
C HIS A 419 30.96 -21.68 4.61
N LEU A 420 31.83 -21.07 5.41
CA LEU A 420 33.16 -20.64 4.98
C LEU A 420 34.16 -21.70 5.45
#